data_AF-C6A5I7-F1
#
_entry.id   AF-C6A5I7-F1
#
_cell.length_a   1.000
_cell.length_b   1.000
_cell.length_c   1.000
_cell.angle_alpha   90.00
_cell.angle_beta   90.00
_cell.angle_gamma   90.00
#
_symmetry.space_group_name_H-M   'P 1'
#
loop_
_entity.id
_entity.type
_entity.pdbx_description
1 polymer ?
#
loop_
_entity_poly.entity_id
_entity_poly.type
_entity_poly.pdbx_seq_one_letter_code
_entity_poly.pdbx_strand_id
1 'polypeptide(L)'
;METLKHEGPGRLGLSRVNDKVFKTPALVNIDFTLSPFNSYFYPKDFGEYDFNLAPSIPLSFYTPRDIIEKALKRLYEVDYSRFNALYLPVVRDLKYINEFLEEVLSRESFDAVYIGNSKIFVKEYRKFVEVIRLIREKDPNLMLIIDLEPFFYPLAVYLGIDAFDTRSLKLYDFHKKGFTQFSPILWKEEENPLEFAKDVIGLVRKALEEGKLRYLVENFFYTQVHTGVLRIADKEHSDYLEKYTPIQKDTVYFISDASQNRPEVIRWRQRVIERFKPPENVEALFLFPCSAKKPYSHSRSHILYRKALKESLGNGIYRVHELILTSPFGVVPREWEWLAKYDIVVTGHWSEEEISSAAELLAKTLEKYPNHIPIIAHLDEAYVEVAERASEISGREIVFTKVKNGTTSKKSLDSLKETIKELDLELMVGKEDRIYRFYENIRKVFDFYFGIGAGDAVLPESAKIKGSKMLRIQVDNQQTGTYQDGIISVTPFGMQRIYEATKSYYVKIDFDLRGDVFAIGVNEADAKIRPDDIVGVVRDEKVVGVGKAILSGEEMIKARRGIAVKVRKKA
;
A
#
# COMPACT_ATOMS: atom_id res chain seq x y z
N MET A 1 -20.04 -2.30 9.56
CA MET A 1 -19.40 -0.99 9.30
C MET A 1 -18.98 -0.87 7.83
N GLU A 2 -19.10 0.32 7.23
CA GLU A 2 -18.64 0.58 5.86
C GLU A 2 -17.24 1.20 5.86
N THR A 3 -16.34 0.79 4.96
CA THR A 3 -15.04 1.47 4.78
C THR A 3 -15.18 2.67 3.85
N LEU A 4 -14.67 3.82 4.27
CA LEU A 4 -14.61 5.04 3.45
C LEU A 4 -13.25 5.23 2.78
N LYS A 5 -12.18 4.87 3.50
CA LYS A 5 -10.79 5.00 3.04
C LYS A 5 -9.89 4.03 3.79
N HIS A 6 -8.90 3.48 3.11
CA HIS A 6 -7.83 2.67 3.69
C HIS A 6 -6.51 3.43 3.80
N GLU A 7 -5.67 2.99 4.74
CA GLU A 7 -4.22 3.18 4.72
C GLU A 7 -3.55 1.98 5.40
N GLY A 8 -3.04 1.06 4.59
CA GLY A 8 -2.88 -0.32 5.03
C GLY A 8 -4.24 -0.92 5.43
N PRO A 9 -4.26 -1.96 6.26
CA PRO A 9 -5.50 -2.52 6.78
C PRO A 9 -6.29 -1.55 7.65
N GLY A 10 -5.62 -0.53 8.21
CA GLY A 10 -6.26 0.58 8.89
C GLY A 10 -7.19 1.37 7.97
N ARG A 11 -8.25 1.92 8.56
CA ARG A 11 -9.32 2.54 7.78
C ARG A 11 -10.09 3.61 8.52
N LEU A 12 -10.57 4.57 7.74
CA LEU A 12 -11.66 5.45 8.14
C LEU A 12 -12.97 4.73 7.81
N GLY A 13 -13.73 4.36 8.83
CA GLY A 13 -15.02 3.69 8.68
C GLY A 13 -16.20 4.58 9.02
N LEU A 14 -17.38 4.20 8.54
CA LEU A 14 -18.67 4.72 8.96
C LEU A 14 -19.50 3.59 9.56
N SER A 15 -19.79 3.71 10.85
CA SER A 15 -20.65 2.76 11.55
C SER A 15 -22.05 3.34 11.70
N ARG A 16 -23.05 2.48 11.48
CA ARG A 16 -24.47 2.76 11.69
C ARG A 16 -25.01 1.64 12.56
N VAL A 17 -25.45 1.98 13.76
CA VAL A 17 -25.98 1.03 14.73
C VAL A 17 -27.14 1.71 15.44
N ASN A 18 -28.30 1.05 15.49
CA ASN A 18 -29.56 1.66 15.90
C ASN A 18 -29.78 2.99 15.14
N ASP A 19 -30.09 4.08 15.85
CA ASP A 19 -30.25 5.42 15.28
C ASP A 19 -28.94 6.24 15.21
N LYS A 20 -27.81 5.63 15.57
CA LYS A 20 -26.53 6.32 15.74
C LYS A 20 -25.61 6.12 14.55
N VAL A 21 -24.93 7.19 14.16
CA VAL A 21 -23.94 7.20 13.08
C VAL A 21 -22.65 7.85 13.60
N PHE A 22 -21.53 7.13 13.49
CA PHE A 22 -20.23 7.64 13.92
C PHE A 22 -19.10 7.13 13.01
N LYS A 23 -17.96 7.83 13.06
CA LYS A 23 -16.75 7.47 12.29
C LYS A 23 -15.78 6.66 13.14
N THR A 24 -15.07 5.73 12.52
CA THR A 24 -13.93 5.02 13.14
C THR A 24 -12.59 5.53 12.56
N PRO A 25 -11.48 5.49 13.31
CA PRO A 25 -11.30 4.92 14.65
C PRO A 25 -12.12 5.61 15.74
N ALA A 26 -12.60 4.89 16.75
CA ALA A 26 -13.55 5.41 17.75
C ALA A 26 -13.20 4.97 19.19
N LEU A 27 -13.81 5.63 20.18
CA LEU A 27 -13.66 5.34 21.60
C LEU A 27 -14.99 4.88 22.21
N VAL A 28 -14.97 3.74 22.88
CA VAL A 28 -16.11 3.24 23.67
C VAL A 28 -16.39 4.24 24.81
N ASN A 29 -17.68 4.47 25.10
CA ASN A 29 -18.24 5.45 26.03
C ASN A 29 -18.01 6.93 25.67
N ILE A 30 -17.43 7.21 24.51
CA ILE A 30 -17.35 8.57 23.94
C ILE A 30 -18.15 8.63 22.64
N ASP A 31 -17.77 7.81 21.65
CA ASP A 31 -18.45 7.76 20.36
C ASP A 31 -19.67 6.82 20.41
N PHE A 32 -19.60 5.71 21.16
CA PHE A 32 -20.69 4.72 21.29
C PHE A 32 -20.65 3.97 22.62
N THR A 33 -21.79 3.40 23.04
CA THR A 33 -21.88 2.58 24.26
C THR A 33 -21.69 1.09 23.94
N LEU A 34 -21.01 0.36 24.82
CA LEU A 34 -20.80 -1.08 24.73
C LEU A 34 -21.24 -1.71 26.05
N SER A 35 -22.08 -2.74 25.99
CA SER A 35 -22.51 -3.45 27.18
C SER A 35 -21.30 -4.07 27.92
N PRO A 36 -21.34 -4.17 29.25
CA PRO A 36 -20.26 -4.79 30.00
C PRO A 36 -20.05 -6.25 29.60
N PHE A 37 -18.79 -6.72 29.67
CA PHE A 37 -18.49 -8.14 29.52
C PHE A 37 -19.08 -8.88 30.70
N ASN A 38 -19.92 -9.89 30.43
CA ASN A 38 -20.52 -10.72 31.47
C ASN A 38 -20.60 -12.17 31.00
N SER A 39 -20.20 -13.10 31.87
CA SER A 39 -20.06 -14.51 31.49
C SER A 39 -21.39 -15.23 31.20
N TYR A 40 -22.50 -14.78 31.80
CA TYR A 40 -23.83 -15.41 31.68
C TYR A 40 -25.02 -14.44 31.89
N PHE A 41 -24.82 -13.12 31.76
CA PHE A 41 -25.92 -12.15 31.90
C PHE A 41 -26.36 -11.61 30.55
N TYR A 42 -27.67 -11.64 30.31
CA TYR A 42 -28.33 -10.95 29.22
C TYR A 42 -28.67 -9.52 29.69
N PRO A 43 -28.42 -8.48 28.88
CA PRO A 43 -28.95 -7.14 29.16
C PRO A 43 -30.45 -7.22 29.47
N LYS A 44 -30.90 -6.52 30.50
CA LYS A 44 -32.34 -6.44 30.82
C LYS A 44 -33.10 -5.76 29.69
N ASP A 45 -32.49 -4.75 29.09
CA ASP A 45 -32.94 -4.05 27.90
C ASP A 45 -31.78 -3.99 26.89
N PHE A 46 -31.99 -4.53 25.69
CA PHE A 46 -30.99 -4.52 24.61
C PHE A 46 -30.93 -3.17 23.89
N GLY A 47 -31.87 -2.25 24.15
CA GLY A 47 -31.83 -0.87 23.66
C GLY A 47 -30.93 0.06 24.49
N GLU A 48 -30.44 -0.37 25.65
CA GLU A 48 -29.59 0.45 26.55
C GLU A 48 -28.20 0.73 25.94
N TYR A 49 -27.70 -0.17 25.10
CA TYR A 49 -26.36 -0.10 24.52
C TYR A 49 -26.41 -0.06 22.99
N ASP A 50 -25.53 0.74 22.39
CA ASP A 50 -25.30 0.74 20.94
C ASP A 50 -24.83 -0.65 20.49
N PHE A 51 -23.89 -1.23 21.24
CA PHE A 51 -23.40 -2.59 21.03
C PHE A 51 -23.67 -3.49 22.24
N ASN A 52 -24.42 -4.56 22.02
CA ASN A 52 -24.68 -5.62 22.98
C ASN A 52 -23.68 -6.76 22.76
N LEU A 53 -22.75 -6.87 23.71
CA LEU A 53 -21.70 -7.87 23.71
C LEU A 53 -22.24 -9.24 24.08
N ALA A 54 -22.03 -10.21 23.21
CA ALA A 54 -22.38 -11.60 23.40
C ALA A 54 -21.72 -12.18 24.67
N PRO A 55 -22.43 -13.05 25.41
CA PRO A 55 -21.86 -13.72 26.56
C PRO A 55 -20.71 -14.61 26.10
N SER A 56 -19.66 -14.66 26.91
CA SER A 56 -18.50 -15.50 26.64
C SER A 56 -17.86 -16.01 27.92
N ILE A 57 -17.08 -17.08 27.82
CA ILE A 57 -16.34 -17.63 28.94
C ILE A 57 -14.99 -16.89 29.03
N PRO A 58 -14.62 -16.34 30.20
CA PRO A 58 -13.35 -15.64 30.38
C PRO A 58 -12.20 -16.66 30.39
N LEU A 59 -11.62 -16.91 29.21
CA LEU A 59 -10.41 -17.72 29.07
C LEU A 59 -9.20 -16.81 29.20
N SER A 60 -8.23 -17.21 30.02
CA SER A 60 -6.91 -16.58 30.05
C SER A 60 -6.15 -16.95 28.78
N PHE A 61 -5.21 -16.09 28.37
CA PHE A 61 -4.39 -16.36 27.19
C PHE A 61 -3.64 -17.70 27.27
N TYR A 62 -3.22 -18.11 28.48
CA TYR A 62 -2.48 -19.35 28.72
C TYR A 62 -3.36 -20.51 29.20
N THR A 63 -4.68 -20.46 28.98
CA THR A 63 -5.58 -21.52 29.43
C THR A 63 -5.21 -22.88 28.80
N PRO A 64 -5.18 -23.98 29.60
CA PRO A 64 -4.96 -25.33 29.11
C PRO A 64 -5.95 -25.78 28.05
N ARG A 65 -5.47 -26.64 27.14
CA ARG A 65 -6.23 -27.16 26.00
C ARG A 65 -7.58 -27.77 26.37
N ASP A 66 -7.63 -28.62 27.38
CA ASP A 66 -8.85 -29.33 27.78
C ASP A 66 -9.93 -28.38 28.30
N ILE A 67 -9.52 -27.26 28.91
CA ILE A 67 -10.43 -26.20 29.37
C ILE A 67 -10.93 -25.38 28.17
N ILE A 68 -10.06 -25.06 27.20
CA ILE A 68 -10.47 -24.37 25.97
C ILE A 68 -11.51 -25.19 25.22
N GLU A 69 -11.26 -26.48 24.98
CA GLU A 69 -12.19 -27.36 24.25
C GLU A 69 -13.55 -27.47 24.95
N LYS A 70 -13.57 -27.56 26.29
CA LYS A 70 -14.82 -27.56 27.08
C LYS A 70 -15.55 -26.22 26.99
N ALA A 71 -14.83 -25.10 26.99
CA ALA A 71 -15.41 -23.78 26.89
C ALA A 71 -16.02 -23.53 25.51
N LEU A 72 -15.30 -23.86 24.44
CA LEU A 72 -15.80 -23.70 23.06
C LEU A 72 -17.10 -24.49 22.83
N LYS A 73 -17.17 -25.74 23.29
CA LYS A 73 -18.41 -26.54 23.21
C LYS A 73 -19.61 -25.82 23.82
N ARG A 74 -19.43 -25.20 24.98
CA ARG A 74 -20.49 -24.42 25.64
C ARG A 74 -20.82 -23.13 24.88
N LEU A 75 -19.82 -22.47 24.29
CA LEU A 75 -20.03 -21.26 23.50
C LEU A 75 -20.80 -21.56 22.21
N TYR A 76 -20.61 -22.73 21.61
CA TYR A 76 -21.35 -23.15 20.42
C TYR A 76 -22.85 -23.41 20.67
N GLU A 77 -23.24 -23.60 21.94
CA GLU A 77 -24.64 -23.78 22.37
C GLU A 77 -25.34 -22.46 22.69
N VAL A 78 -24.62 -21.33 22.68
CA VAL A 78 -25.18 -20.01 22.99
C VAL A 78 -26.04 -19.50 21.83
N ASP A 79 -27.23 -19.00 22.15
CA ASP A 79 -28.04 -18.22 21.22
C ASP A 79 -27.51 -16.78 21.13
N TYR A 80 -26.92 -16.48 19.97
CA TYR A 80 -26.33 -15.16 19.70
C TYR A 80 -27.28 -14.19 19.00
N SER A 81 -28.50 -14.60 18.64
CA SER A 81 -29.42 -13.85 17.76
C SER A 81 -29.78 -12.43 18.25
N ARG A 82 -29.65 -12.17 19.55
CA ARG A 82 -29.94 -10.87 20.17
C ARG A 82 -28.72 -9.95 20.33
N PHE A 83 -27.53 -10.40 19.95
CA PHE A 83 -26.28 -9.69 20.16
C PHE A 83 -25.67 -9.22 18.84
N ASN A 84 -25.23 -7.97 18.78
CA ASN A 84 -24.59 -7.39 17.60
C ASN A 84 -23.07 -7.22 17.76
N ALA A 85 -22.50 -7.55 18.92
CA ALA A 85 -21.06 -7.58 19.14
C ALA A 85 -20.62 -8.94 19.71
N LEU A 86 -19.63 -9.58 19.10
CA LEU A 86 -19.07 -10.85 19.58
C LEU A 86 -17.88 -10.59 20.51
N TYR A 87 -17.82 -11.26 21.66
CA TYR A 87 -16.58 -11.30 22.44
C TYR A 87 -15.69 -12.44 21.94
N LEU A 88 -14.46 -12.13 21.57
CA LEU A 88 -13.46 -13.12 21.15
C LEU A 88 -12.46 -13.39 22.30
N PRO A 89 -12.55 -14.53 23.00
CA PRO A 89 -11.59 -14.90 24.04
C PRO A 89 -10.28 -15.36 23.38
N VAL A 90 -9.35 -14.44 23.10
CA VAL A 90 -8.07 -14.78 22.46
C VAL A 90 -7.23 -15.67 23.38
N VAL A 91 -6.90 -16.86 22.91
CA VAL A 91 -6.04 -17.84 23.57
C VAL A 91 -4.76 -18.06 22.77
N ARG A 92 -3.76 -18.66 23.41
CA ARG A 92 -2.41 -18.83 22.83
C ARG A 92 -2.38 -19.64 21.53
N ASP A 93 -3.25 -20.63 21.39
CA ASP A 93 -3.33 -21.48 20.20
C ASP A 93 -4.42 -20.95 19.25
N LEU A 94 -3.98 -20.42 18.11
CA LEU A 94 -4.84 -19.74 17.14
C LEU A 94 -5.81 -20.68 16.43
N LYS A 95 -5.56 -22.00 16.46
CA LYS A 95 -6.48 -22.98 15.90
C LYS A 95 -7.88 -22.83 16.52
N TYR A 96 -7.95 -22.70 17.84
CA TYR A 96 -9.22 -22.52 18.55
C TYR A 96 -9.91 -21.21 18.24
N ILE A 97 -9.13 -20.16 17.94
CA ILE A 97 -9.67 -18.85 17.53
C ILE A 97 -10.27 -18.95 16.13
N ASN A 98 -9.59 -19.62 15.21
CA ASN A 98 -10.09 -19.84 13.87
C ASN A 98 -11.36 -20.70 13.88
N GLU A 99 -11.34 -21.84 14.58
CA GLU A 99 -12.49 -22.75 14.72
C GLU A 99 -13.69 -22.05 15.35
N PHE A 100 -13.47 -21.24 16.40
CA PHE A 100 -14.54 -20.48 17.03
C PHE A 100 -15.17 -19.47 16.07
N LEU A 101 -14.36 -18.69 15.36
CA LEU A 101 -14.85 -17.69 14.41
C LEU A 101 -15.56 -18.33 13.21
N GLU A 102 -15.07 -19.46 12.70
CA GLU A 102 -15.72 -20.19 11.60
C GLU A 102 -17.10 -20.70 12.01
N GLU A 103 -17.18 -21.35 13.17
CA GLU A 103 -18.44 -21.89 13.65
C GLU A 103 -19.47 -20.78 13.91
N VAL A 104 -19.08 -19.73 14.63
CA VAL A 104 -20.01 -18.67 15.04
C VAL A 104 -20.41 -17.76 13.89
N LEU A 105 -19.47 -17.31 13.05
CA LEU A 105 -19.78 -16.41 11.92
C LEU A 105 -20.47 -17.11 10.75
N SER A 106 -20.47 -18.45 10.71
CA SER A 106 -21.26 -19.21 9.72
C SER A 106 -22.76 -19.20 10.01
N ARG A 107 -23.15 -18.98 11.26
CA ARG A 107 -24.54 -19.03 11.73
C ARG A 107 -25.14 -17.66 11.95
N GLU A 108 -24.33 -16.74 12.45
CA GLU A 108 -24.78 -15.45 12.95
C GLU A 108 -23.92 -14.31 12.41
N SER A 109 -24.53 -13.15 12.21
CA SER A 109 -23.83 -11.94 11.77
C SER A 109 -23.69 -10.95 12.92
N PHE A 110 -22.49 -10.41 13.09
CA PHE A 110 -22.22 -9.36 14.09
C PHE A 110 -21.83 -8.07 13.38
N ASP A 111 -22.04 -6.93 14.04
CA ASP A 111 -21.53 -5.64 13.58
C ASP A 111 -20.11 -5.36 14.14
N ALA A 112 -19.74 -5.99 15.25
CA ALA A 112 -18.45 -5.80 15.91
C ALA A 112 -17.88 -7.08 16.56
N VAL A 113 -16.56 -7.09 16.76
CA VAL A 113 -15.84 -8.09 17.58
C VAL A 113 -15.02 -7.36 18.63
N TYR A 114 -15.20 -7.72 19.89
CA TYR A 114 -14.36 -7.29 21.00
C TYR A 114 -13.25 -8.31 21.24
N ILE A 115 -12.00 -7.90 21.09
CA ILE A 115 -10.82 -8.77 21.24
C ILE A 115 -10.40 -8.80 22.72
N GLY A 116 -10.59 -9.96 23.36
CA GLY A 116 -10.17 -10.21 24.73
C GLY A 116 -8.65 -10.39 24.90
N ASN A 117 -8.17 -10.37 26.15
CA ASN A 117 -6.77 -10.60 26.54
C ASN A 117 -5.73 -9.65 25.92
N SER A 118 -6.16 -8.52 25.36
CA SER A 118 -5.33 -7.57 24.61
C SER A 118 -4.02 -7.16 25.29
N LYS A 119 -4.05 -6.86 26.60
CA LYS A 119 -2.87 -6.41 27.39
C LYS A 119 -1.76 -7.46 27.50
N ILE A 120 -2.10 -8.74 27.43
CA ILE A 120 -1.13 -9.86 27.43
C ILE A 120 -0.76 -10.18 25.99
N PHE A 121 -1.78 -10.30 25.15
CA PHE A 121 -1.70 -10.73 23.76
C PHE A 121 -0.84 -9.80 22.88
N VAL A 122 -0.86 -8.49 23.11
CA VAL A 122 -0.04 -7.52 22.35
C VAL A 122 1.47 -7.76 22.50
N LYS A 123 1.91 -8.46 23.55
CA LYS A 123 3.31 -8.83 23.77
C LYS A 123 3.73 -10.07 22.97
N GLU A 124 2.77 -10.83 22.46
CA GLU A 124 2.99 -11.96 21.56
C GLU A 124 2.89 -11.46 20.11
N TYR A 125 3.88 -10.68 19.69
CA TYR A 125 3.84 -9.81 18.50
C TYR A 125 3.27 -10.49 17.25
N ARG A 126 3.73 -11.71 16.95
CA ARG A 126 3.27 -12.48 15.80
C ARG A 126 1.79 -12.82 15.89
N LYS A 127 1.36 -13.36 17.03
CA LYS A 127 -0.05 -13.71 17.24
C LYS A 127 -0.92 -12.47 17.22
N PHE A 128 -0.44 -11.34 17.74
CA PHE A 128 -1.13 -10.06 17.69
C PHE A 128 -1.53 -9.68 16.26
N VAL A 129 -0.58 -9.73 15.33
CA VAL A 129 -0.83 -9.45 13.92
C VAL A 129 -1.72 -10.54 13.29
N GLU A 130 -1.44 -11.82 13.56
CA GLU A 130 -2.17 -12.96 12.99
C GLU A 130 -3.67 -12.95 13.32
N VAL A 131 -4.07 -12.69 14.57
CA VAL A 131 -5.51 -12.65 14.93
C VAL A 131 -6.21 -11.47 14.26
N ILE A 132 -5.59 -10.29 14.24
CA ILE A 132 -6.19 -9.11 13.61
C ILE A 132 -6.40 -9.38 12.12
N ARG A 133 -5.37 -9.88 11.43
CA ARG A 133 -5.45 -10.31 10.04
C ARG A 133 -6.56 -11.34 9.83
N LEU A 134 -6.60 -12.37 10.67
CA LEU A 134 -7.57 -13.47 10.56
C LEU A 134 -9.01 -12.97 10.66
N ILE A 135 -9.32 -12.08 11.60
CA ILE A 135 -10.66 -11.51 11.70
C ILE A 135 -10.98 -10.62 10.50
N ARG A 136 -10.02 -9.77 10.08
CA ARG A 136 -10.17 -8.83 8.96
C ARG A 136 -10.43 -9.53 7.63
N GLU A 137 -9.72 -10.62 7.37
CA GLU A 137 -9.87 -11.40 6.14
C GLU A 137 -11.12 -12.30 6.13
N LYS A 138 -11.71 -12.61 7.30
CA LYS A 138 -12.97 -13.36 7.39
C LYS A 138 -14.18 -12.50 7.07
N ASP A 139 -14.29 -11.32 7.69
CA ASP A 139 -15.38 -10.38 7.42
C ASP A 139 -14.87 -8.93 7.44
N PRO A 140 -14.76 -8.28 6.26
CA PRO A 140 -14.33 -6.89 6.17
C PRO A 140 -15.26 -5.92 6.89
N ASN A 141 -16.56 -6.21 7.05
CA ASN A 141 -17.51 -5.26 7.63
C ASN A 141 -17.55 -5.25 9.17
N LEU A 142 -16.97 -6.25 9.85
CA LEU A 142 -16.87 -6.25 11.31
C LEU A 142 -16.07 -5.06 11.81
N MET A 143 -16.47 -4.41 12.90
CA MET A 143 -15.66 -3.42 13.62
C MET A 143 -14.81 -4.12 14.71
N LEU A 144 -13.48 -3.94 14.75
CA LEU A 144 -12.67 -4.53 15.85
C LEU A 144 -12.55 -3.54 16.99
N ILE A 145 -12.95 -3.97 18.17
CA ILE A 145 -12.84 -3.24 19.43
C ILE A 145 -11.77 -3.91 20.29
N ILE A 146 -10.86 -3.13 20.88
CA ILE A 146 -9.80 -3.67 21.75
C ILE A 146 -9.49 -2.71 22.90
N ASP A 147 -9.08 -3.23 24.06
CA ASP A 147 -8.56 -2.42 25.17
C ASP A 147 -7.03 -2.30 25.08
N LEU A 148 -6.53 -1.14 24.67
CA LEU A 148 -5.09 -0.81 24.61
C LEU A 148 -4.84 0.60 25.15
N GLU A 149 -3.60 0.90 25.50
CA GLU A 149 -3.17 2.23 25.92
C GLU A 149 -3.10 3.19 24.72
N PRO A 150 -3.45 4.48 24.88
CA PRO A 150 -3.65 5.36 23.73
C PRO A 150 -2.40 5.63 22.89
N PHE A 151 -1.22 5.58 23.49
CA PHE A 151 0.04 5.74 22.75
C PHE A 151 0.24 4.62 21.70
N PHE A 152 -0.45 3.49 21.81
CA PHE A 152 -0.37 2.37 20.87
C PHE A 152 -1.44 2.43 19.76
N TYR A 153 -2.41 3.34 19.86
CA TYR A 153 -3.53 3.43 18.92
C TYR A 153 -3.10 3.60 17.46
N PRO A 154 -2.11 4.43 17.09
CA PRO A 154 -1.72 4.56 15.69
C PRO A 154 -1.33 3.23 15.04
N LEU A 155 -0.51 2.41 15.73
CA LEU A 155 -0.08 1.11 15.23
C LEU A 155 -1.22 0.10 15.21
N ALA A 156 -2.04 0.04 16.26
CA ALA A 156 -3.20 -0.84 16.31
C ALA A 156 -4.19 -0.52 15.17
N VAL A 157 -4.47 0.75 14.92
CA VAL A 157 -5.32 1.18 13.81
C VAL A 157 -4.70 0.80 12.48
N TYR A 158 -3.40 1.05 12.29
CA TYR A 158 -2.71 0.67 11.05
C TYR A 158 -2.85 -0.83 10.72
N LEU A 159 -2.91 -1.68 11.74
CA LEU A 159 -3.13 -3.12 11.57
C LEU A 159 -4.58 -3.52 11.31
N GLY A 160 -5.56 -2.62 11.49
CA GLY A 160 -6.98 -2.85 11.20
C GLY A 160 -7.92 -2.80 12.41
N ILE A 161 -7.46 -2.28 13.57
CA ILE A 161 -8.34 -2.00 14.72
C ILE A 161 -9.17 -0.73 14.46
N ASP A 162 -10.46 -0.75 14.79
CA ASP A 162 -11.38 0.37 14.52
C ASP A 162 -11.87 1.09 15.78
N ALA A 163 -11.77 0.48 16.96
CA ALA A 163 -12.23 1.13 18.17
C ALA A 163 -11.48 0.67 19.42
N PHE A 164 -11.44 1.56 20.41
CA PHE A 164 -10.73 1.31 21.65
C PHE A 164 -11.62 1.46 22.88
N ASP A 165 -11.51 0.49 23.78
CA ASP A 165 -12.18 0.51 25.06
C ASP A 165 -11.46 1.46 26.02
N THR A 166 -12.21 2.40 26.62
CA THR A 166 -11.66 3.43 27.51
C THR A 166 -11.82 3.10 28.98
N ARG A 167 -12.46 1.97 29.34
CA ARG A 167 -12.74 1.62 30.74
C ARG A 167 -11.45 1.49 31.57
N SER A 168 -10.39 0.93 30.99
CA SER A 168 -9.09 0.80 31.66
C SER A 168 -8.45 2.14 31.98
N LEU A 169 -8.71 3.19 31.18
CA LEU A 169 -8.17 4.54 31.37
C LEU A 169 -8.60 5.16 32.71
N LYS A 170 -9.79 4.80 33.22
CA LYS A 170 -10.27 5.24 34.55
C LYS A 170 -9.36 4.74 35.69
N LEU A 171 -8.74 3.56 35.53
CA LEU A 171 -7.79 3.03 36.51
C LEU A 171 -6.49 3.84 36.50
N TYR A 172 -6.01 4.24 35.33
CA TYR A 172 -4.83 5.11 35.22
C TYR A 172 -5.08 6.46 35.86
N ASP A 173 -6.22 7.08 35.57
CA ASP A 173 -6.64 8.34 36.16
C ASP A 173 -6.76 8.25 37.70
N PHE A 174 -7.37 7.17 38.21
CA PHE A 174 -7.43 6.89 39.65
C PHE A 174 -6.04 6.80 40.29
N HIS A 175 -5.08 6.21 39.58
CA HIS A 175 -3.68 6.14 40.00
C HIS A 175 -2.85 7.38 39.65
N LYS A 176 -3.47 8.47 39.17
CA LYS A 176 -2.83 9.71 38.73
C LYS A 176 -1.75 9.51 37.67
N LYS A 177 -1.93 8.50 36.80
CA LYS A 177 -1.04 8.20 35.68
C LYS A 177 -1.63 8.78 34.40
N GLY A 178 -0.92 9.71 33.77
CA GLY A 178 -1.26 10.23 32.45
C GLY A 178 -0.58 9.46 31.32
N PHE A 179 -0.89 9.81 30.07
CA PHE A 179 -0.17 9.30 28.90
C PHE A 179 0.30 10.46 28.04
N THR A 180 1.55 10.40 27.61
CA THR A 180 2.13 11.25 26.56
C THR A 180 2.46 10.43 25.31
N GLN A 181 2.82 11.10 24.21
CA GLN A 181 3.35 10.41 23.02
C GLN A 181 4.59 9.54 23.34
N PHE A 182 5.37 9.88 24.38
CA PHE A 182 6.58 9.15 24.79
C PHE A 182 6.32 8.03 25.81
N SER A 183 5.06 7.70 26.07
CA SER A 183 4.68 6.63 27.00
C SER A 183 5.26 5.28 26.56
N PRO A 184 5.61 4.35 27.49
CA PRO A 184 5.12 4.25 28.87
C PRO A 184 5.88 5.11 29.89
N ILE A 185 6.90 5.88 29.46
CA ILE A 185 7.62 6.78 30.37
C ILE A 185 6.72 7.99 30.67
N LEU A 186 6.27 8.09 31.92
CA LEU A 186 5.38 9.15 32.39
C LEU A 186 6.22 10.32 32.92
N TRP A 187 6.58 11.25 32.04
CA TRP A 187 7.40 12.43 32.38
C TRP A 187 6.63 13.51 33.16
N LYS A 188 5.29 13.47 33.14
CA LYS A 188 4.42 14.38 33.88
C LYS A 188 3.34 13.59 34.61
N GLU A 189 3.15 13.93 35.88
CA GLU A 189 1.93 13.65 36.62
C GLU A 189 0.87 14.68 36.17
N GLU A 190 -0.42 14.32 36.14
CA GLU A 190 -1.60 15.17 35.87
C GLU A 190 -2.23 15.21 34.45
N GLU A 191 -1.71 14.49 33.44
CA GLU A 191 -2.43 14.41 32.16
C GLU A 191 -3.62 13.44 32.22
N ASN A 192 -4.81 13.88 31.79
CA ASN A 192 -6.02 13.05 31.76
C ASN A 192 -5.91 11.98 30.65
N PRO A 193 -5.88 10.68 30.99
CA PRO A 193 -5.73 9.59 30.01
C PRO A 193 -6.80 9.57 28.92
N LEU A 194 -8.03 9.96 29.24
CA LEU A 194 -9.15 9.97 28.31
C LEU A 194 -9.04 11.14 27.33
N GLU A 195 -8.58 12.31 27.77
CA GLU A 195 -8.33 13.44 26.87
C GLU A 195 -7.19 13.12 25.90
N PHE A 196 -6.08 12.54 26.40
CA PHE A 196 -5.01 12.08 25.52
C PHE A 196 -5.50 11.03 24.50
N ALA A 197 -6.40 10.12 24.91
CA ALA A 197 -7.02 9.17 23.99
C ALA A 197 -7.84 9.84 22.89
N LYS A 198 -8.62 10.88 23.21
CA LYS A 198 -9.39 11.67 22.23
C LYS A 198 -8.47 12.38 21.25
N ASP A 199 -7.40 13.01 21.75
CA ASP A 199 -6.43 13.73 20.93
C ASP A 199 -5.72 12.80 19.95
N VAL A 200 -5.27 11.63 20.42
CA VAL A 200 -4.62 10.63 19.57
C VAL A 200 -5.60 10.11 18.50
N ILE A 201 -6.86 9.83 18.84
CA ILE A 201 -7.86 9.42 17.85
C ILE A 201 -8.13 10.51 16.82
N GLY A 202 -8.20 11.78 17.24
CA GLY A 202 -8.29 12.93 16.33
C GLY A 202 -7.11 12.99 15.36
N LEU A 203 -5.90 12.80 15.87
CA LEU A 203 -4.67 12.77 15.08
C LEU A 203 -4.65 11.60 14.08
N VAL A 204 -5.03 10.40 14.53
CA VAL A 204 -5.11 9.20 13.69
C VAL A 204 -6.15 9.36 12.58
N ARG A 205 -7.33 9.90 12.87
CA ARG A 205 -8.36 10.19 11.85
C ARG A 205 -7.83 11.17 10.79
N LYS A 206 -7.17 12.24 11.22
CA LYS A 206 -6.53 13.20 10.29
C LYS A 206 -5.44 12.53 9.45
N ALA A 207 -4.62 11.68 10.06
CA ALA A 207 -3.57 10.96 9.35
C ALA A 207 -4.16 10.01 8.28
N LEU A 208 -5.23 9.28 8.58
CA LEU A 208 -5.98 8.48 7.60
C LEU A 208 -6.54 9.34 6.46
N GLU A 209 -7.15 10.49 6.78
CA GLU A 209 -7.69 11.42 5.78
C GLU A 209 -6.61 11.95 4.83
N GLU A 210 -5.40 12.22 5.34
CA GLU A 210 -4.24 12.68 4.57
C GLU A 210 -3.41 11.55 3.94
N GLY A 211 -3.65 10.27 4.28
CA GLY A 211 -2.83 9.15 3.81
C GLY A 211 -1.42 9.14 4.43
N LYS A 212 -1.34 9.40 5.74
CA LYS A 212 -0.11 9.54 6.54
C LYS A 212 -0.14 8.77 7.86
N LEU A 213 -1.09 7.86 8.08
CA LEU A 213 -1.12 6.94 9.22
C LEU A 213 0.19 6.17 9.38
N ARG A 214 0.76 5.58 8.32
CA ARG A 214 2.02 4.84 8.44
C ARG A 214 3.18 5.76 8.86
N TYR A 215 3.17 7.01 8.41
CA TYR A 215 4.10 8.05 8.88
C TYR A 215 3.87 8.37 10.37
N LEU A 216 2.61 8.50 10.81
CA LEU A 216 2.26 8.69 12.21
C LEU A 216 2.73 7.52 13.09
N VAL A 217 2.56 6.27 12.63
CA VAL A 217 3.04 5.06 13.33
C VAL A 217 4.54 5.13 13.60
N GLU A 218 5.33 5.53 12.61
CA GLU A 218 6.79 5.65 12.77
C GLU A 218 7.17 6.81 13.71
N ASN A 219 6.34 7.85 13.82
CA ASN A 219 6.52 8.90 14.83
C ASN A 219 6.14 8.45 16.24
N PHE A 220 5.34 7.39 16.40
CA PHE A 220 4.95 6.82 17.70
C PHE A 220 5.82 5.62 18.11
N PHE A 221 6.97 5.45 17.48
CA PHE A 221 7.82 4.26 17.62
C PHE A 221 8.71 4.29 18.88
N TYR A 222 8.09 4.27 20.06
CA TYR A 222 8.78 4.52 21.33
C TYR A 222 8.98 3.30 22.24
N THR A 223 8.43 2.14 21.90
CA THR A 223 8.48 0.95 22.78
C THR A 223 8.88 -0.32 22.04
N GLN A 224 9.47 -1.26 22.77
CA GLN A 224 9.82 -2.59 22.26
C GLN A 224 8.61 -3.32 21.62
N VAL A 225 7.39 -3.07 22.13
CA VAL A 225 6.16 -3.66 21.61
C VAL A 225 5.82 -3.09 20.24
N HIS A 226 5.94 -1.76 20.03
CA HIS A 226 5.74 -1.18 18.70
C HIS A 226 6.75 -1.73 17.70
N THR A 227 8.02 -1.77 18.09
CA THR A 227 9.09 -2.31 17.26
C THR A 227 8.88 -3.77 16.91
N GLY A 228 8.51 -4.59 17.89
CA GLY A 228 8.23 -6.00 17.68
C GLY A 228 7.04 -6.23 16.74
N VAL A 229 5.90 -5.60 17.04
CA VAL A 229 4.67 -5.75 16.26
C VAL A 229 4.83 -5.26 14.83
N LEU A 230 5.39 -4.06 14.63
CA LEU A 230 5.57 -3.49 13.29
C LEU A 230 6.53 -4.34 12.46
N ARG A 231 7.64 -4.80 13.06
CA ARG A 231 8.61 -5.66 12.36
C ARG A 231 7.98 -6.98 11.90
N ILE A 232 7.17 -7.62 12.74
CA ILE A 232 6.46 -8.84 12.35
C ILE A 232 5.44 -8.56 11.25
N ALA A 233 4.66 -7.48 11.40
CA ALA A 233 3.69 -7.09 10.37
C ALA A 233 4.37 -6.84 9.00
N ASP A 234 5.50 -6.15 9.00
CA ASP A 234 6.26 -5.82 7.79
C ASP A 234 6.95 -7.04 7.17
N LYS A 235 7.62 -7.89 7.97
CA LYS A 235 8.45 -8.98 7.45
C LYS A 235 7.67 -10.26 7.15
N GLU A 236 6.58 -10.52 7.87
CA GLU A 236 5.87 -11.81 7.80
C GLU A 236 4.44 -11.67 7.28
N HIS A 237 3.90 -10.45 7.28
CA HIS A 237 2.55 -10.14 6.81
C HIS A 237 2.53 -8.97 5.81
N SER A 238 3.60 -8.82 5.03
CA SER A 238 3.70 -7.78 4.00
C SER A 238 2.56 -7.87 2.98
N ASP A 239 2.12 -9.09 2.66
CA ASP A 239 0.99 -9.37 1.77
C ASP A 239 -0.33 -8.81 2.32
N TYR A 240 -0.55 -8.97 3.62
CA TYR A 240 -1.70 -8.41 4.32
C TYR A 240 -1.64 -6.89 4.27
N LEU A 241 -0.51 -6.26 4.61
CA LEU A 241 -0.39 -4.80 4.60
C LEU A 241 -0.52 -4.19 3.19
N GLU A 242 0.05 -4.85 2.18
CA GLU A 242 0.06 -4.38 0.79
C GLU A 242 -1.33 -4.42 0.16
N LYS A 243 -2.13 -5.45 0.47
CA LYS A 243 -3.47 -5.62 -0.09
C LYS A 243 -4.39 -4.43 0.15
N TYR A 244 -4.29 -3.82 1.33
CA TYR A 244 -5.16 -2.71 1.73
C TYR A 244 -4.47 -1.34 1.60
N THR A 245 -3.17 -1.28 1.31
CA THR A 245 -2.49 0.01 1.11
C THR A 245 -2.93 0.66 -0.21
N PRO A 246 -3.44 1.90 -0.23
CA PRO A 246 -3.85 2.59 -1.45
C PRO A 246 -2.72 2.74 -2.48
N ILE A 247 -3.08 2.93 -3.76
CA ILE A 247 -2.08 3.32 -4.76
C ILE A 247 -1.51 4.72 -4.47
N GLN A 248 -0.19 4.85 -4.58
CA GLN A 248 0.53 6.09 -4.27
C GLN A 248 0.10 7.22 -5.21
N LYS A 249 -0.40 8.32 -4.61
CA LYS A 249 -0.80 9.54 -5.33
C LYS A 249 0.03 10.74 -4.93
N ASP A 250 0.31 10.81 -3.64
CA ASP A 250 1.05 11.89 -3.00
C ASP A 250 2.47 11.44 -2.61
N THR A 251 3.25 12.40 -2.13
CA THR A 251 4.62 12.13 -1.69
C THR A 251 4.62 11.31 -0.41
N VAL A 252 5.31 10.17 -0.43
CA VAL A 252 5.49 9.30 0.73
C VAL A 252 6.79 9.70 1.43
N TYR A 253 6.71 9.95 2.74
CA TYR A 253 7.86 10.31 3.57
C TYR A 253 8.46 9.06 4.21
N PHE A 254 9.74 8.84 3.98
CA PHE A 254 10.53 7.78 4.59
C PHE A 254 11.48 8.40 5.62
N ILE A 255 11.29 8.01 6.89
CA ILE A 255 11.96 8.67 8.04
C ILE A 255 12.76 7.70 8.92
N SER A 256 12.67 6.40 8.68
CA SER A 256 13.33 5.37 9.48
C SER A 256 13.67 4.16 8.63
N ASP A 257 14.54 3.28 9.13
CA ASP A 257 14.87 2.00 8.45
C ASP A 257 13.63 1.11 8.25
N ALA A 258 12.62 1.22 9.13
CA ALA A 258 11.35 0.51 8.96
C ALA A 258 10.61 0.91 7.68
N SER A 259 10.91 2.09 7.12
CA SER A 259 10.36 2.55 5.84
C SER A 259 10.77 1.66 4.66
N GLN A 260 11.87 0.90 4.75
CA GLN A 260 12.31 -0.02 3.69
C GLN A 260 11.30 -1.14 3.42
N ASN A 261 10.55 -1.54 4.44
CA ASN A 261 9.58 -2.62 4.37
C ASN A 261 8.15 -2.12 4.17
N ARG A 262 7.97 -0.82 3.88
CA ARG A 262 6.64 -0.26 3.64
C ARG A 262 5.99 -0.89 2.41
N PRO A 263 4.66 -1.09 2.43
CA PRO A 263 3.96 -1.73 1.32
C PRO A 263 4.13 -1.02 -0.03
N GLU A 264 4.28 0.31 -0.04
CA GLU A 264 4.54 1.08 -1.27
C GLU A 264 5.89 0.71 -1.91
N VAL A 265 6.91 0.46 -1.08
CA VAL A 265 8.24 0.02 -1.53
C VAL A 265 8.14 -1.38 -2.11
N ILE A 266 7.56 -2.32 -1.35
CA ILE A 266 7.39 -3.71 -1.78
C ILE A 266 6.63 -3.77 -3.11
N ARG A 267 5.52 -3.05 -3.21
CA ARG A 267 4.73 -2.94 -4.44
C ARG A 267 5.53 -2.35 -5.60
N TRP A 268 6.30 -1.28 -5.37
CA TRP A 268 7.13 -0.67 -6.41
C TRP A 268 8.10 -1.70 -6.98
N ARG A 269 8.88 -2.36 -6.11
CA ARG A 269 9.87 -3.37 -6.50
C ARG A 269 9.20 -4.51 -7.26
N GLN A 270 8.05 -5.00 -6.79
CA GLN A 270 7.29 -6.05 -7.48
C GLN A 270 6.81 -5.60 -8.85
N ARG A 271 6.31 -4.36 -9.00
CA ARG A 271 5.89 -3.83 -10.31
C ARG A 271 7.06 -3.64 -11.26
N VAL A 272 8.25 -3.26 -10.78
CA VAL A 272 9.46 -3.27 -11.62
C VAL A 272 9.73 -4.68 -12.14
N ILE A 273 9.59 -5.72 -11.33
CA ILE A 273 9.81 -7.11 -11.76
C ILE A 273 8.71 -7.59 -12.71
N GLU A 274 7.44 -7.32 -12.44
CA GLU A 274 6.32 -7.90 -13.19
C GLU A 274 5.87 -7.07 -14.39
N ARG A 275 6.05 -5.74 -14.35
CA ARG A 275 5.38 -4.81 -15.27
C ARG A 275 6.32 -3.98 -16.12
N PHE A 276 7.58 -3.86 -15.72
CA PHE A 276 8.56 -3.16 -16.55
C PHE A 276 9.08 -4.07 -17.66
N LYS A 277 8.99 -3.61 -18.91
CA LYS A 277 9.66 -4.19 -20.07
C LYS A 277 10.55 -3.10 -20.68
N PRO A 278 11.85 -3.35 -20.94
CA PRO A 278 12.69 -2.36 -21.62
C PRO A 278 12.10 -1.92 -22.97
N PRO A 279 12.34 -0.68 -23.40
CA PRO A 279 12.00 -0.24 -24.75
C PRO A 279 12.75 -1.07 -25.81
N GLU A 280 12.10 -1.36 -26.93
CA GLU A 280 12.62 -2.34 -27.91
C GLU A 280 13.76 -1.79 -28.77
N ASN A 281 13.81 -0.48 -28.99
CA ASN A 281 14.83 0.18 -29.82
C ASN A 281 16.12 0.54 -29.03
N VAL A 282 16.31 -0.05 -27.86
CA VAL A 282 17.45 0.27 -26.99
C VAL A 282 18.69 -0.46 -27.45
N GLU A 283 19.78 0.29 -27.56
CA GLU A 283 21.11 -0.20 -27.94
C GLU A 283 22.15 0.03 -26.85
N ALA A 284 21.84 0.81 -25.80
CA ALA A 284 22.69 0.97 -24.62
C ALA A 284 21.86 1.31 -23.38
N LEU A 285 22.28 0.80 -22.21
CA LEU A 285 21.67 1.08 -20.92
C LEU A 285 22.62 1.90 -20.03
N PHE A 286 22.11 2.98 -19.45
CA PHE A 286 22.86 3.80 -18.49
C PHE A 286 22.24 3.74 -17.09
N LEU A 287 23.09 3.51 -16.09
CA LEU A 287 22.75 3.58 -14.68
C LEU A 287 23.21 4.94 -14.12
N PHE A 288 22.28 5.67 -13.51
CA PHE A 288 22.55 6.95 -12.85
C PHE A 288 22.10 6.92 -11.38
N PRO A 289 22.76 7.67 -10.47
CA PRO A 289 22.26 7.83 -9.11
C PRO A 289 21.00 8.70 -9.13
N CYS A 290 20.19 8.60 -8.08
CA CYS A 290 19.04 9.48 -7.90
C CYS A 290 19.43 10.94 -7.62
N SER A 291 18.41 11.80 -7.53
CA SER A 291 18.57 13.18 -7.08
C SER A 291 17.45 13.58 -6.14
N ALA A 292 17.72 14.53 -5.24
CA ALA A 292 16.72 15.07 -4.31
C ALA A 292 15.47 15.60 -5.03
N LYS A 293 15.66 16.36 -6.10
CA LYS A 293 14.54 16.86 -6.93
C LYS A 293 13.98 15.74 -7.81
N LYS A 294 12.67 15.55 -7.75
CA LYS A 294 11.88 14.62 -8.57
C LYS A 294 10.82 15.40 -9.37
N PRO A 295 10.47 14.99 -10.60
CA PRO A 295 11.08 13.90 -11.37
C PRO A 295 12.57 14.17 -11.64
N TYR A 296 13.37 13.12 -11.71
CA TYR A 296 14.82 13.25 -11.73
C TYR A 296 15.32 14.02 -12.95
N SER A 297 14.66 13.89 -14.10
CA SER A 297 14.97 14.61 -15.34
C SER A 297 14.93 16.14 -15.20
N HIS A 298 14.26 16.67 -14.17
CA HIS A 298 14.20 18.11 -13.86
C HIS A 298 15.25 18.56 -12.85
N SER A 299 16.09 17.66 -12.37
CA SER A 299 17.19 17.97 -11.47
C SER A 299 18.43 18.42 -12.25
N ARG A 300 19.27 19.25 -11.59
CA ARG A 300 20.50 19.75 -12.19
C ARG A 300 21.42 18.61 -12.62
N SER A 301 21.54 17.55 -11.82
CA SER A 301 22.42 16.42 -12.09
C SER A 301 22.02 15.69 -13.37
N HIS A 302 20.75 15.31 -13.52
CA HIS A 302 20.29 14.62 -14.72
C HIS A 302 20.28 15.50 -15.97
N ILE A 303 20.06 16.81 -15.83
CA ILE A 303 20.24 17.75 -16.94
C ILE A 303 21.70 17.71 -17.45
N LEU A 304 22.67 17.65 -16.54
CA LEU A 304 24.09 17.56 -16.89
C LEU A 304 24.45 16.20 -17.50
N TYR A 305 23.95 15.09 -16.95
CA TYR A 305 24.17 13.75 -17.54
C TYR A 305 23.62 13.68 -18.96
N ARG A 306 22.36 14.09 -19.17
CA ARG A 306 21.73 14.11 -20.49
C ARG A 306 22.42 15.06 -21.46
N LYS A 307 22.95 16.18 -20.97
CA LYS A 307 23.79 17.07 -21.78
C LYS A 307 25.05 16.35 -22.26
N ALA A 308 25.76 15.63 -21.38
CA ALA A 308 26.94 14.86 -21.76
C ALA A 308 26.61 13.71 -22.74
N LEU A 309 25.50 13.01 -22.52
CA LEU A 309 24.98 12.00 -23.47
C LEU A 309 24.68 12.62 -24.83
N LYS A 310 23.96 13.75 -24.87
CA LYS A 310 23.62 14.44 -26.11
C LYS A 310 24.83 14.99 -26.86
N GLU A 311 25.84 15.48 -26.14
CA GLU A 311 27.10 15.94 -26.74
C GLU A 311 27.91 14.79 -27.36
N SER A 312 27.77 13.57 -26.84
CA SER A 312 28.53 12.39 -27.31
C SER A 312 27.79 11.61 -28.38
N LEU A 313 26.48 11.42 -28.21
CA LEU A 313 25.65 10.55 -29.05
C LEU A 313 24.76 11.32 -30.03
N GLY A 314 24.64 12.65 -29.89
CA GLY A 314 23.72 13.44 -30.69
C GLY A 314 22.26 12.97 -30.54
N ASN A 315 21.66 12.57 -31.65
CA ASN A 315 20.30 12.00 -31.67
C ASN A 315 20.26 10.53 -31.18
N GLY A 316 21.42 9.85 -31.09
CA GLY A 316 21.61 8.52 -30.51
C GLY A 316 20.97 8.33 -29.14
N ILE A 317 20.78 9.42 -28.38
CA ILE A 317 20.13 9.42 -27.07
C ILE A 317 18.71 8.79 -27.07
N TYR A 318 18.02 8.73 -28.22
CA TYR A 318 16.72 8.06 -28.33
C TYR A 318 16.79 6.52 -28.38
N ARG A 319 17.99 5.95 -28.56
CA ARG A 319 18.27 4.50 -28.41
C ARG A 319 18.95 4.16 -27.09
N VAL A 320 19.08 5.14 -26.20
CA VAL A 320 19.59 4.95 -24.85
C VAL A 320 18.43 4.77 -23.89
N HIS A 321 18.53 3.78 -23.01
CA HIS A 321 17.67 3.67 -21.83
C HIS A 321 18.41 4.07 -20.57
N GLU A 322 17.64 4.58 -19.60
CA GLU A 322 18.18 5.11 -18.35
C GLU A 322 17.43 4.45 -17.19
N LEU A 323 18.18 3.80 -16.30
CA LEU A 323 17.71 3.35 -15.00
C LEU A 323 18.33 4.21 -13.90
N ILE A 324 17.50 4.64 -12.96
CA ILE A 324 17.93 5.48 -11.84
C ILE A 324 17.96 4.61 -10.59
N LEU A 325 19.11 4.51 -9.95
CA LEU A 325 19.28 3.75 -8.71
C LEU A 325 18.93 4.63 -7.51
N THR A 326 18.18 4.09 -6.56
CA THR A 326 17.75 4.82 -5.37
C THR A 326 17.35 3.92 -4.21
N SER A 327 17.33 4.47 -3.01
CA SER A 327 16.69 3.86 -1.83
C SER A 327 15.42 4.65 -1.48
N PRO A 328 14.32 3.99 -1.07
CA PRO A 328 14.15 2.55 -0.88
C PRO A 328 13.68 1.79 -2.14
N PHE A 329 13.29 2.50 -3.22
CA PHE A 329 12.68 1.87 -4.39
C PHE A 329 13.62 0.97 -5.23
N GLY A 330 14.93 1.04 -5.00
CA GLY A 330 15.94 0.25 -5.69
C GLY A 330 16.22 0.77 -7.09
N VAL A 331 15.29 0.54 -8.01
CA VAL A 331 15.42 0.87 -9.44
C VAL A 331 14.20 1.63 -9.91
N VAL A 332 14.43 2.74 -10.60
CA VAL A 332 13.39 3.54 -11.25
C VAL A 332 13.69 3.63 -12.74
N PRO A 333 12.91 2.96 -13.61
CA PRO A 333 12.95 3.24 -15.05
C PRO A 333 12.61 4.70 -15.33
N ARG A 334 13.30 5.33 -16.28
CA ARG A 334 13.09 6.75 -16.64
C ARG A 334 11.63 7.07 -16.94
N GLU A 335 10.90 6.16 -17.57
CA GLU A 335 9.48 6.31 -17.90
C GLU A 335 8.59 6.47 -16.65
N TRP A 336 9.04 5.94 -15.50
CA TRP A 336 8.29 5.93 -14.25
C TRP A 336 8.75 7.02 -13.26
N GLU A 337 9.66 7.91 -13.65
CA GLU A 337 10.22 8.91 -12.72
C GLU A 337 9.18 9.83 -12.08
N TRP A 338 8.06 10.08 -12.77
CA TRP A 338 6.93 10.89 -12.26
C TRP A 338 6.07 10.14 -11.24
N LEU A 339 6.13 8.80 -11.26
CA LEU A 339 5.43 7.93 -10.32
C LEU A 339 6.23 7.73 -9.04
N ALA A 340 7.54 7.93 -9.08
CA ALA A 340 8.45 7.81 -7.94
C ALA A 340 8.32 8.99 -6.94
N LYS A 341 7.15 9.11 -6.30
CA LYS A 341 6.78 10.24 -5.43
C LYS A 341 7.15 10.02 -3.96
N TYR A 342 8.43 10.07 -3.63
CA TYR A 342 8.87 9.91 -2.23
C TYR A 342 9.80 11.03 -1.78
N ASP A 343 9.94 11.17 -0.47
CA ASP A 343 10.93 12.02 0.18
C ASP A 343 11.68 11.19 1.23
N ILE A 344 12.99 11.34 1.27
CA ILE A 344 13.90 10.60 2.14
C ILE A 344 15.13 11.45 2.41
N VAL A 345 15.73 11.27 3.57
CA VAL A 345 17.02 11.87 3.90
C VAL A 345 18.11 11.25 3.02
N VAL A 346 18.83 12.07 2.26
CA VAL A 346 19.94 11.63 1.42
C VAL A 346 21.25 11.82 2.20
N THR A 347 21.63 10.83 3.00
CA THR A 347 22.86 10.85 3.80
C THR A 347 24.07 10.25 3.10
N GLY A 348 23.85 9.47 2.03
CA GLY A 348 24.89 8.66 1.37
C GLY A 348 25.21 7.35 2.10
N HIS A 349 24.71 7.16 3.33
CA HIS A 349 24.90 5.93 4.09
C HIS A 349 23.72 4.99 3.87
N TRP A 350 23.98 3.83 3.26
CA TRP A 350 22.99 2.80 3.02
C TRP A 350 23.31 1.59 3.87
N SER A 351 22.28 1.00 4.48
CA SER A 351 22.40 -0.26 5.20
C SER A 351 22.61 -1.44 4.23
N GLU A 352 23.13 -2.55 4.75
CA GLU A 352 23.29 -3.80 3.99
C GLU A 352 21.95 -4.29 3.40
N GLU A 353 20.84 -4.15 4.13
CA GLU A 353 19.50 -4.52 3.66
C GLU A 353 19.05 -3.65 2.47
N GLU A 354 19.41 -2.37 2.47
CA GLU A 354 19.16 -1.45 1.34
C GLU A 354 19.98 -1.81 0.10
N ILE A 355 21.30 -2.00 0.28
CA ILE A 355 22.22 -2.33 -0.81
C ILE A 355 21.82 -3.65 -1.44
N SER A 356 21.66 -4.70 -0.61
CA SER A 356 21.30 -6.04 -1.08
C SER A 356 19.97 -6.04 -1.82
N SER A 357 18.94 -5.41 -1.25
CA SER A 357 17.61 -5.34 -1.89
C SER A 357 17.64 -4.60 -3.23
N ALA A 358 18.39 -3.49 -3.32
CA ALA A 358 18.51 -2.72 -4.54
C ALA A 358 19.30 -3.49 -5.61
N ALA A 359 20.37 -4.19 -5.21
CA ALA A 359 21.20 -5.00 -6.10
C ALA A 359 20.41 -6.19 -6.68
N GLU A 360 19.64 -6.91 -5.86
CA GLU A 360 18.77 -7.99 -6.32
C GLU A 360 17.72 -7.50 -7.33
N LEU A 361 17.10 -6.34 -7.05
CA LEU A 361 16.13 -5.76 -7.98
C LEU A 361 16.79 -5.32 -9.28
N LEU A 362 17.97 -4.71 -9.20
CA LEU A 362 18.73 -4.31 -10.38
C LEU A 362 19.11 -5.53 -11.21
N ALA A 363 19.65 -6.60 -10.61
CA ALA A 363 19.98 -7.84 -11.30
C ALA A 363 18.78 -8.40 -12.09
N LYS A 364 17.62 -8.57 -11.44
CA LYS A 364 16.37 -8.99 -12.10
C LYS A 364 15.90 -8.03 -13.20
N THR A 365 16.23 -6.75 -13.08
CA THR A 365 15.91 -5.75 -14.10
C THR A 365 16.86 -5.86 -15.29
N LEU A 366 18.15 -6.10 -15.06
CA LEU A 366 19.17 -6.26 -16.11
C LEU A 366 18.94 -7.51 -16.96
N GLU A 367 18.42 -8.59 -16.38
CA GLU A 367 18.01 -9.82 -17.09
C GLU A 367 16.97 -9.59 -18.20
N LYS A 368 16.23 -8.47 -18.13
CA LYS A 368 15.22 -8.11 -19.13
C LYS A 368 15.78 -7.50 -20.40
N TYR A 369 17.05 -7.10 -20.38
CA TYR A 369 17.73 -6.53 -21.54
C TYR A 369 18.43 -7.64 -22.33
N PRO A 370 18.46 -7.56 -23.67
CA PRO A 370 19.26 -8.47 -24.46
C PRO A 370 20.75 -8.45 -24.05
N ASN A 371 21.40 -9.62 -24.08
CA ASN A 371 22.78 -9.77 -23.58
C ASN A 371 23.82 -8.88 -24.28
N HIS A 372 23.58 -8.51 -25.54
CA HIS A 372 24.49 -7.68 -26.31
C HIS A 372 24.40 -6.19 -25.95
N ILE A 373 23.40 -5.76 -25.17
CA ILE A 373 23.25 -4.37 -24.76
C ILE A 373 24.33 -4.03 -23.73
N PRO A 374 25.23 -3.08 -24.01
CA PRO A 374 26.21 -2.61 -23.05
C PRO A 374 25.53 -1.84 -21.91
N ILE A 375 26.04 -2.04 -20.69
CA ILE A 375 25.55 -1.40 -19.48
C ILE A 375 26.65 -0.47 -18.97
N ILE A 376 26.35 0.82 -18.87
CA ILE A 376 27.30 1.85 -18.43
C ILE A 376 26.81 2.44 -17.11
N ALA A 377 27.65 2.36 -16.08
CA ALA A 377 27.37 2.92 -14.76
C ALA A 377 28.12 4.25 -14.54
N HIS A 378 27.35 5.32 -14.33
CA HIS A 378 27.87 6.63 -13.93
C HIS A 378 27.42 6.95 -12.50
N LEU A 379 28.06 6.27 -11.55
CA LEU A 379 27.64 6.15 -10.16
C LEU A 379 28.79 6.51 -9.20
N ASP A 380 28.47 6.90 -7.98
CA ASP A 380 29.40 7.10 -6.87
C ASP A 380 28.98 6.34 -5.60
N GLU A 381 29.93 6.09 -4.70
CA GLU A 381 29.69 5.58 -3.34
C GLU A 381 28.82 4.29 -3.32
N ALA A 382 27.77 4.25 -2.48
CA ALA A 382 26.90 3.10 -2.29
C ALA A 382 26.21 2.63 -3.59
N TYR A 383 26.02 3.51 -4.57
CA TYR A 383 25.43 3.12 -5.85
C TYR A 383 26.36 2.22 -6.66
N VAL A 384 27.69 2.40 -6.54
CA VAL A 384 28.68 1.53 -7.19
C VAL A 384 28.57 0.12 -6.62
N GLU A 385 28.51 -0.02 -5.30
CA GLU A 385 28.38 -1.31 -4.62
C GLU A 385 27.10 -2.06 -5.03
N VAL A 386 25.97 -1.34 -5.15
CA VAL A 386 24.72 -1.90 -5.67
C VAL A 386 24.88 -2.44 -7.09
N ALA A 387 25.54 -1.69 -7.97
CA ALA A 387 25.77 -2.09 -9.36
C ALA A 387 26.76 -3.25 -9.47
N GLU A 388 27.86 -3.24 -8.70
CA GLU A 388 28.84 -4.34 -8.66
C GLU A 388 28.19 -5.64 -8.20
N ARG A 389 27.43 -5.60 -7.10
CA ARG A 389 26.71 -6.80 -6.63
C ARG A 389 25.63 -7.25 -7.61
N ALA A 390 24.93 -6.33 -8.27
CA ALA A 390 23.97 -6.70 -9.31
C ALA A 390 24.66 -7.35 -10.54
N SER A 391 25.87 -6.88 -10.90
CA SER A 391 26.71 -7.49 -11.93
C SER A 391 27.09 -8.93 -11.55
N GLU A 392 27.49 -9.16 -10.30
CA GLU A 392 27.81 -10.50 -9.80
C GLU A 392 26.60 -11.44 -9.81
N ILE A 393 25.44 -10.97 -9.35
CA ILE A 393 24.20 -11.77 -9.28
C ILE A 393 23.70 -12.13 -10.68
N SER A 394 23.66 -11.16 -11.60
CA SER A 394 23.10 -11.35 -12.95
C SER A 394 24.09 -11.91 -13.96
N GLY A 395 25.40 -11.90 -13.66
CA GLY A 395 26.46 -12.23 -14.61
C GLY A 395 26.59 -11.23 -15.78
N ARG A 396 25.95 -10.06 -15.68
CA ARG A 396 25.97 -9.02 -16.72
C ARG A 396 27.13 -8.06 -16.45
N GLU A 397 28.04 -7.91 -17.40
CA GLU A 397 29.15 -6.96 -17.29
C GLU A 397 28.64 -5.51 -17.28
N ILE A 398 29.13 -4.72 -16.32
CA ILE A 398 28.83 -3.29 -16.17
C ILE A 398 30.11 -2.48 -16.30
N VAL A 399 30.12 -1.55 -17.25
CA VAL A 399 31.25 -0.64 -17.49
C VAL A 399 31.10 0.59 -16.60
N PHE A 400 32.02 0.76 -15.65
CA PHE A 400 32.02 1.89 -14.72
C PHE A 400 32.83 3.08 -15.26
N THR A 401 32.18 4.24 -15.32
CA THR A 401 32.86 5.50 -15.64
C THR A 401 33.66 6.02 -14.44
N LYS A 402 34.77 6.73 -14.67
CA LYS A 402 35.59 7.27 -13.56
C LYS A 402 34.96 8.53 -12.98
N VAL A 403 34.41 8.42 -11.78
CA VAL A 403 33.83 9.56 -11.04
C VAL A 403 34.87 10.18 -10.11
N LYS A 404 35.04 11.51 -10.17
CA LYS A 404 35.92 12.29 -9.29
C LYS A 404 35.20 13.52 -8.78
N ASN A 405 35.17 13.72 -7.45
CA ASN A 405 34.50 14.84 -6.78
C ASN A 405 33.00 14.93 -7.14
N GLY A 406 32.32 13.79 -7.08
CA GLY A 406 30.91 13.64 -7.42
C GLY A 406 30.65 13.45 -8.91
N THR A 407 29.51 12.82 -9.21
CA THR A 407 29.05 12.46 -10.56
C THR A 407 28.86 13.67 -11.50
N THR A 408 28.52 14.85 -10.98
CA THR A 408 28.28 16.05 -11.82
C THR A 408 29.52 16.90 -12.10
N SER A 409 30.69 16.53 -11.59
CA SER A 409 31.92 17.30 -11.80
C SER A 409 32.33 17.30 -13.27
N LYS A 410 33.04 18.34 -13.71
CA LYS A 410 33.54 18.40 -15.11
C LYS A 410 34.37 17.16 -15.47
N LYS A 411 35.25 16.71 -14.56
CA LYS A 411 36.09 15.52 -14.77
C LYS A 411 35.27 14.24 -14.90
N SER A 412 34.22 14.08 -14.08
CA SER A 412 33.33 12.92 -14.14
C SER A 412 32.51 12.91 -15.45
N LEU A 413 31.98 14.06 -15.86
CA LEU A 413 31.22 14.18 -17.11
C LEU A 413 32.12 13.99 -18.34
N ASP A 414 33.35 14.47 -18.31
CA ASP A 414 34.32 14.23 -19.39
C ASP A 414 34.67 12.73 -19.48
N SER A 415 34.86 12.04 -18.34
CA SER A 415 35.06 10.58 -18.31
C SER A 415 33.86 9.80 -18.84
N LEU A 416 32.62 10.25 -18.57
CA LEU A 416 31.41 9.66 -19.15
C LEU A 416 31.44 9.76 -20.69
N LYS A 417 31.80 10.93 -21.24
CA LYS A 417 31.92 11.14 -22.69
C LYS A 417 33.03 10.28 -23.32
N GLU A 418 34.17 10.16 -22.64
CA GLU A 418 35.28 9.30 -23.08
C GLU A 418 34.85 7.84 -23.15
N THR A 419 34.21 7.32 -22.09
CA THR A 419 33.71 5.93 -22.04
C THR A 419 32.73 5.64 -23.19
N ILE A 420 31.84 6.59 -23.50
CA ILE A 420 30.89 6.47 -24.62
C ILE A 420 31.62 6.35 -25.96
N LYS A 421 32.70 7.12 -26.15
CA LYS A 421 33.51 7.06 -27.37
C LYS A 421 34.31 5.78 -27.48
N GLU A 422 34.85 5.27 -26.37
CA GLU A 422 35.59 4.01 -26.33
C GLU A 422 34.73 2.79 -26.67
N LEU A 423 33.45 2.83 -26.31
CA LEU A 423 32.47 1.81 -26.66
C LEU A 423 31.97 1.88 -28.11
N ASP A 424 32.42 2.90 -28.87
CA ASP A 424 32.08 3.13 -30.27
C ASP A 424 30.58 2.99 -30.57
N LEU A 425 29.75 3.61 -29.72
CA LEU A 425 28.29 3.57 -29.83
C LEU A 425 27.81 4.41 -31.02
N GLU A 426 27.94 3.88 -32.25
CA GLU A 426 27.38 4.48 -33.45
C GLU A 426 25.87 4.21 -33.58
N LEU A 427 25.09 4.98 -32.82
CA LEU A 427 23.64 4.84 -32.78
C LEU A 427 22.99 5.55 -33.99
N MET A 428 22.59 4.79 -34.99
CA MET A 428 21.86 5.30 -36.16
C MET A 428 20.43 5.64 -35.77
N VAL A 429 20.02 6.91 -35.87
CA VAL A 429 18.70 7.35 -35.36
C VAL A 429 17.85 8.01 -36.44
N GLY A 430 16.63 7.50 -36.57
CA GLY A 430 15.58 8.10 -37.37
C GLY A 430 14.66 9.02 -36.56
N LYS A 431 13.83 9.79 -37.27
CA LYS A 431 12.73 10.55 -36.63
C LYS A 431 11.74 9.62 -35.90
N GLU A 432 11.62 8.39 -36.38
CA GLU A 432 10.76 7.34 -35.83
C GLU A 432 11.15 6.95 -34.41
N ASP A 433 12.44 6.83 -34.10
CA ASP A 433 12.92 6.52 -32.74
C ASP A 433 12.44 7.55 -31.71
N ARG A 434 12.52 8.85 -32.05
CA ARG A 434 12.04 9.92 -31.16
C ARG A 434 10.54 9.80 -30.89
N ILE A 435 9.75 9.49 -31.91
CA ILE A 435 8.30 9.34 -31.79
C ILE A 435 7.99 8.09 -30.97
N TYR A 436 8.64 6.97 -31.27
CA TYR A 436 8.54 5.72 -30.53
C TYR A 436 8.80 5.94 -29.04
N ARG A 437 9.94 6.54 -28.67
CA ARG A 437 10.27 6.80 -27.25
C ARG A 437 9.25 7.70 -26.56
N PHE A 438 8.70 8.68 -27.25
CA PHE A 438 7.65 9.53 -26.69
C PHE A 438 6.38 8.72 -26.37
N TYR A 439 5.97 7.83 -27.27
CA TYR A 439 4.81 6.97 -27.07
C TYR A 439 5.10 5.94 -25.97
N GLU A 440 6.28 5.34 -25.99
CA GLU A 440 6.72 4.34 -25.04
C GLU A 440 6.74 4.89 -23.60
N ASN A 441 7.22 6.12 -23.40
CA ASN A 441 7.18 6.79 -22.10
C ASN A 441 5.75 6.85 -21.54
N ILE A 442 4.75 7.04 -22.39
CA ILE A 442 3.34 7.08 -21.98
C ILE A 442 2.82 5.66 -21.74
N ARG A 443 3.06 4.73 -22.68
CA ARG A 443 2.63 3.32 -22.60
C ARG A 443 3.08 2.68 -21.29
N LYS A 444 4.35 2.86 -20.92
CA LYS A 444 4.90 2.30 -19.68
C LYS A 444 4.23 2.81 -18.42
N VAL A 445 3.71 4.03 -18.42
CA VAL A 445 2.95 4.54 -17.27
C VAL A 445 1.60 3.82 -17.17
N PHE A 446 0.92 3.55 -18.28
CA PHE A 446 -0.29 2.71 -18.26
C PHE A 446 0.03 1.28 -17.83
N ASP A 447 1.13 0.70 -18.28
CA ASP A 447 1.58 -0.64 -17.85
C ASP A 447 1.85 -0.68 -16.35
N PHE A 448 2.41 0.38 -15.76
CA PHE A 448 2.60 0.46 -14.31
C PHE A 448 1.27 0.32 -13.56
N TYR A 449 0.22 1.02 -14.01
CA TYR A 449 -1.09 0.98 -13.37
C TYR A 449 -1.83 -0.34 -13.62
N PHE A 450 -1.86 -0.82 -14.86
CA PHE A 450 -2.78 -1.88 -15.29
C PHE A 450 -2.11 -3.23 -15.63
N GLY A 451 -0.78 -3.29 -15.63
CA GLY A 451 -0.02 -4.46 -16.07
C GLY A 451 0.42 -4.38 -17.54
N ILE A 452 1.35 -5.26 -17.92
CA ILE A 452 1.93 -5.31 -19.28
C ILE A 452 0.84 -5.41 -20.35
N GLY A 453 0.97 -4.60 -21.40
CA GLY A 453 0.09 -4.60 -22.57
C GLY A 453 -1.04 -3.57 -22.47
N ALA A 454 -1.26 -2.97 -21.29
CA ALA A 454 -2.24 -1.91 -21.13
C ALA A 454 -1.83 -0.62 -21.87
N GLY A 455 -0.54 -0.32 -21.90
CA GLY A 455 0.02 0.79 -22.68
C GLY A 455 -0.31 0.67 -24.16
N ASP A 456 -0.03 -0.49 -24.75
CA ASP A 456 -0.32 -0.78 -26.16
C ASP A 456 -1.82 -0.79 -26.45
N ALA A 457 -2.63 -1.25 -25.49
CA ALA A 457 -4.08 -1.22 -25.62
C ALA A 457 -4.63 0.22 -25.70
N VAL A 458 -4.14 1.14 -24.86
CA VAL A 458 -4.61 2.53 -24.82
C VAL A 458 -3.99 3.39 -25.92
N LEU A 459 -2.72 3.16 -26.25
CA LEU A 459 -1.92 3.92 -27.20
C LEU A 459 -1.27 2.98 -28.25
N PRO A 460 -2.05 2.31 -29.11
CA PRO A 460 -1.49 1.51 -30.21
C PRO A 460 -0.79 2.41 -31.26
N GLU A 461 -0.06 1.81 -32.20
CA GLU A 461 0.61 2.55 -33.29
C GLU A 461 -0.34 3.41 -34.15
N SER A 462 -1.60 2.99 -34.29
CA SER A 462 -2.63 3.75 -35.01
C SER A 462 -3.18 4.95 -34.23
N ALA A 463 -2.81 5.10 -32.96
CA ALA A 463 -3.34 6.13 -32.09
C ALA A 463 -2.80 7.52 -32.43
N LYS A 464 -3.58 8.54 -32.06
CA LYS A 464 -3.20 9.95 -32.18
C LYS A 464 -3.19 10.60 -30.81
N ILE A 465 -2.14 11.37 -30.53
CA ILE A 465 -2.04 12.21 -29.34
C ILE A 465 -2.38 13.65 -29.71
N LYS A 466 -3.28 14.29 -28.95
CA LYS A 466 -3.63 15.71 -29.08
C LYS A 466 -3.40 16.47 -27.77
N GLY A 467 -3.06 17.75 -27.88
CA GLY A 467 -2.80 18.63 -26.74
C GLY A 467 -1.30 18.78 -26.43
N SER A 468 -0.96 19.80 -25.65
CA SER A 468 0.43 20.13 -25.30
C SER A 468 0.76 19.89 -23.82
N LYS A 469 -0.20 20.16 -22.92
CA LYS A 469 -0.03 19.97 -21.47
C LYS A 469 -0.69 18.69 -20.99
N MET A 470 -1.99 18.55 -21.25
CA MET A 470 -2.74 17.31 -21.01
C MET A 470 -2.91 16.60 -22.34
N LEU A 471 -2.19 15.50 -22.50
CA LEU A 471 -2.22 14.69 -23.70
C LEU A 471 -3.49 13.85 -23.72
N ARG A 472 -4.28 13.98 -24.78
CA ARG A 472 -5.47 13.15 -25.04
C ARG A 472 -5.09 12.08 -26.05
N ILE A 473 -5.31 10.82 -25.69
CA ILE A 473 -4.99 9.67 -26.53
C ILE A 473 -6.27 9.26 -27.26
N GLN A 474 -6.22 9.16 -28.59
CA GLN A 474 -7.37 8.81 -29.43
C GLN A 474 -7.07 7.63 -30.34
N VAL A 475 -8.01 6.70 -30.44
CA VAL A 475 -8.03 5.58 -31.40
C VAL A 475 -9.38 5.63 -32.09
N ASP A 476 -9.41 5.57 -33.42
CA ASP A 476 -10.64 5.62 -34.23
C ASP A 476 -11.58 6.80 -33.87
N ASN A 477 -11.00 7.99 -33.68
CA ASN A 477 -11.67 9.22 -33.22
C ASN A 477 -12.33 9.16 -31.84
N GLN A 478 -12.18 8.07 -31.09
CA GLN A 478 -12.61 7.95 -29.70
C GLN A 478 -11.43 8.10 -28.74
N GLN A 479 -11.64 8.81 -27.64
CA GLN A 479 -10.59 9.01 -26.65
C GLN A 479 -10.46 7.75 -25.78
N THR A 480 -9.26 7.20 -25.65
CA THR A 480 -8.99 6.05 -24.75
C THR A 480 -8.64 6.54 -23.35
N GLY A 481 -7.80 7.57 -23.24
CA GLY A 481 -7.37 8.12 -21.95
C GLY A 481 -6.68 9.47 -22.05
N THR A 482 -6.14 9.93 -20.92
CA THR A 482 -5.29 11.12 -20.85
C THR A 482 -4.01 10.84 -20.10
N TYR A 483 -2.96 11.59 -20.41
CA TYR A 483 -1.69 11.58 -19.70
C TYR A 483 -1.19 13.01 -19.44
N GLN A 484 -0.71 13.26 -18.23
CA GLN A 484 -0.01 14.48 -17.86
C GLN A 484 0.99 14.16 -16.73
N ASP A 485 2.28 14.19 -17.02
CA ASP A 485 3.36 14.10 -16.02
C ASP A 485 3.17 12.92 -15.03
N GLY A 486 2.97 11.70 -15.57
CA GLY A 486 2.70 10.48 -14.79
C GLY A 486 1.26 10.32 -14.28
N ILE A 487 0.42 11.35 -14.35
CA ILE A 487 -1.00 11.27 -13.99
C ILE A 487 -1.80 10.80 -15.20
N ILE A 488 -2.57 9.73 -15.03
CA ILE A 488 -3.41 9.16 -16.09
C ILE A 488 -4.90 9.21 -15.76
N SER A 489 -5.72 9.18 -16.82
CA SER A 489 -7.13 8.82 -16.72
C SER A 489 -7.51 7.89 -17.87
N VAL A 490 -8.56 7.08 -17.66
CA VAL A 490 -9.05 6.11 -18.65
C VAL A 490 -10.54 6.35 -18.85
N THR A 491 -10.98 6.35 -20.10
CA THR A 491 -12.40 6.38 -20.46
C THR A 491 -12.99 4.96 -20.48
N PRO A 492 -14.31 4.76 -20.48
CA PRO A 492 -14.89 3.44 -20.68
C PRO A 492 -14.39 2.72 -21.94
N PHE A 493 -14.23 3.44 -23.06
CA PHE A 493 -13.65 2.88 -24.29
C PHE A 493 -12.19 2.44 -24.12
N GLY A 494 -11.35 3.27 -23.49
CA GLY A 494 -9.97 2.87 -23.20
C GLY A 494 -9.86 1.71 -22.21
N MET A 495 -10.75 1.68 -21.23
CA MET A 495 -10.80 0.60 -20.24
C MET A 495 -11.30 -0.70 -20.86
N GLN A 496 -12.23 -0.66 -21.82
CA GLN A 496 -12.62 -1.83 -22.61
C GLN A 496 -11.39 -2.45 -23.28
N ARG A 497 -10.56 -1.62 -23.93
CA ARG A 497 -9.34 -2.09 -24.61
C ARG A 497 -8.34 -2.68 -23.63
N ILE A 498 -8.13 -2.05 -22.48
CA ILE A 498 -7.29 -2.62 -21.41
C ILE A 498 -7.85 -3.96 -20.95
N TYR A 499 -9.14 -4.03 -20.63
CA TYR A 499 -9.79 -5.24 -20.14
C TYR A 499 -9.68 -6.40 -21.13
N GLU A 500 -9.87 -6.14 -22.43
CA GLU A 500 -9.69 -7.14 -23.48
C GLU A 500 -8.24 -7.63 -23.59
N ALA A 501 -7.27 -6.72 -23.45
CA ALA A 501 -5.85 -7.04 -23.58
C ALA A 501 -5.25 -7.75 -22.36
N THR A 502 -5.63 -7.35 -21.15
CA THR A 502 -4.97 -7.78 -19.90
C THR A 502 -5.83 -8.63 -18.99
N LYS A 503 -7.16 -8.65 -19.22
CA LYS A 503 -8.16 -9.29 -18.35
C LYS A 503 -7.96 -8.95 -16.86
N SER A 504 -7.55 -7.71 -16.58
CA SER A 504 -7.22 -7.22 -15.24
C SER A 504 -7.97 -5.93 -14.91
N TYR A 505 -7.99 -5.55 -13.63
CA TYR A 505 -8.59 -4.31 -13.10
C TYR A 505 -10.09 -4.14 -13.37
N TYR A 506 -10.83 -5.25 -13.33
CA TYR A 506 -12.27 -5.29 -13.55
C TYR A 506 -13.06 -5.57 -12.26
N VAL A 507 -14.30 -5.12 -12.24
CA VAL A 507 -15.32 -5.43 -11.23
C VAL A 507 -16.59 -5.83 -11.98
N LYS A 508 -17.01 -7.09 -11.88
CA LYS A 508 -18.19 -7.61 -12.58
C LYS A 508 -19.45 -7.38 -11.75
N ILE A 509 -20.49 -6.92 -12.44
CA ILE A 509 -21.84 -6.70 -11.92
C ILE A 509 -22.88 -7.33 -12.85
N ASP A 510 -24.06 -7.65 -12.32
CA ASP A 510 -25.18 -8.25 -13.05
C ASP A 510 -26.35 -7.27 -13.30
N PHE A 511 -26.24 -6.02 -12.84
CA PHE A 511 -27.28 -4.99 -12.93
C PHE A 511 -26.88 -3.79 -13.79
N ASP A 512 -27.87 -2.97 -14.17
CA ASP A 512 -27.64 -1.73 -14.93
C ASP A 512 -27.00 -0.63 -14.07
N LEU A 513 -25.86 -0.08 -14.53
CA LEU A 513 -25.08 0.88 -13.76
C LEU A 513 -25.75 2.27 -13.65
N ARG A 514 -26.38 2.54 -12.51
CA ARG A 514 -27.04 3.84 -12.23
C ARG A 514 -26.23 4.81 -11.36
N GLY A 515 -25.34 4.34 -10.52
CA GLY A 515 -24.54 5.18 -9.62
C GLY A 515 -23.21 4.53 -9.27
N ASP A 516 -22.79 4.70 -8.02
CA ASP A 516 -21.66 3.96 -7.44
C ASP A 516 -21.99 2.47 -7.32
N VAL A 517 -20.96 1.62 -7.32
CA VAL A 517 -21.12 0.17 -7.13
C VAL A 517 -20.93 -0.14 -5.65
N PHE A 518 -21.96 -0.71 -5.03
CA PHE A 518 -21.92 -1.20 -3.66
C PHE A 518 -21.39 -2.63 -3.62
N ALA A 519 -20.67 -3.00 -2.57
CA ALA A 519 -20.01 -4.30 -2.44
C ALA A 519 -20.99 -5.48 -2.59
N ILE A 520 -22.22 -5.35 -2.06
CA ILE A 520 -23.27 -6.38 -2.17
C ILE A 520 -23.67 -6.72 -3.62
N GLY A 521 -23.39 -5.82 -4.57
CA GLY A 521 -23.66 -6.01 -5.99
C GLY A 521 -22.46 -6.48 -6.80
N VAL A 522 -21.31 -6.76 -6.16
CA VAL A 522 -20.11 -7.24 -6.87
C VAL A 522 -20.13 -8.76 -6.91
N ASN A 523 -20.20 -9.33 -8.12
CA ASN A 523 -20.17 -10.78 -8.29
C ASN A 523 -18.72 -11.32 -8.32
N GLU A 524 -17.82 -10.57 -8.96
CA GLU A 524 -16.41 -10.93 -9.14
C GLU A 524 -15.56 -9.65 -9.25
N ALA A 525 -14.34 -9.69 -8.73
CA ALA A 525 -13.39 -8.58 -8.86
C ALA A 525 -11.96 -9.12 -8.97
N ASP A 526 -11.11 -8.42 -9.73
CA ASP A 526 -9.71 -8.78 -9.86
C ASP A 526 -8.96 -8.61 -8.51
N ALA A 527 -8.35 -9.69 -8.02
CA ALA A 527 -7.58 -9.72 -6.78
C ALA A 527 -6.37 -8.75 -6.76
N LYS A 528 -5.90 -8.27 -7.93
CA LYS A 528 -4.85 -7.25 -8.05
C LYS A 528 -5.31 -5.85 -7.67
N ILE A 529 -6.62 -5.61 -7.61
CA ILE A 529 -7.18 -4.29 -7.26
C ILE A 529 -6.75 -3.93 -5.84
N ARG A 530 -6.19 -2.74 -5.69
CA ARG A 530 -5.94 -2.08 -4.41
C ARG A 530 -6.87 -0.88 -4.26
N PRO A 531 -7.11 -0.41 -3.02
CA PRO A 531 -7.80 0.85 -2.82
C PRO A 531 -7.16 1.95 -3.67
N ASP A 532 -7.99 2.87 -4.14
CA ASP A 532 -7.60 4.00 -4.97
C ASP A 532 -7.18 3.71 -6.42
N ASP A 533 -7.10 2.45 -6.85
CA ASP A 533 -6.89 2.06 -8.25
C ASP A 533 -8.04 2.51 -9.16
N ILE A 534 -7.72 2.72 -10.43
CA ILE A 534 -8.71 2.93 -11.49
C ILE A 534 -9.23 1.54 -11.90
N VAL A 535 -10.54 1.35 -11.97
CA VAL A 535 -11.16 0.05 -12.30
C VAL A 535 -12.26 0.19 -13.33
N GLY A 536 -12.41 -0.83 -14.18
CA GLY A 536 -13.53 -0.98 -15.09
C GLY A 536 -14.69 -1.73 -14.43
N VAL A 537 -15.89 -1.17 -14.49
CA VAL A 537 -17.12 -1.88 -14.13
C VAL A 537 -17.59 -2.64 -15.36
N VAL A 538 -17.66 -3.96 -15.26
CA VAL A 538 -17.91 -4.88 -16.38
C VAL A 538 -19.26 -5.57 -16.21
N ARG A 539 -20.01 -5.65 -17.29
CA ARG A 539 -21.23 -6.47 -17.41
C ARG A 539 -21.27 -7.09 -18.79
N ASP A 540 -21.55 -8.39 -18.88
CA ASP A 540 -21.58 -9.14 -20.14
C ASP A 540 -20.30 -8.95 -20.99
N GLU A 541 -19.13 -9.01 -20.34
CA GLU A 541 -17.80 -8.75 -20.93
C GLU A 541 -17.61 -7.34 -21.54
N LYS A 542 -18.52 -6.41 -21.26
CA LYS A 542 -18.45 -5.00 -21.67
C LYS A 542 -18.24 -4.09 -20.47
N VAL A 543 -17.32 -3.15 -20.60
CA VAL A 543 -17.09 -2.07 -19.65
C VAL A 543 -18.23 -1.07 -19.76
N VAL A 544 -19.09 -1.04 -18.75
CA VAL A 544 -20.23 -0.13 -18.63
C VAL A 544 -19.89 1.15 -17.85
N GLY A 545 -18.72 1.19 -17.21
CA GLY A 545 -18.22 2.37 -16.54
C GLY A 545 -16.78 2.25 -16.07
N VAL A 546 -16.20 3.38 -15.67
CA VAL A 546 -14.88 3.46 -15.05
C VAL A 546 -15.02 4.22 -13.74
N GLY A 547 -14.37 3.71 -12.71
CA GLY A 547 -14.42 4.27 -11.37
C GLY A 547 -13.10 4.14 -10.63
N LYS A 548 -13.16 4.49 -9.36
CA LYS A 548 -12.07 4.38 -8.41
C LYS A 548 -12.46 3.33 -7.35
N ALA A 549 -11.60 2.34 -7.14
CA ALA A 549 -11.78 1.36 -6.07
C ALA A 549 -11.71 2.03 -4.69
N ILE A 550 -12.64 1.68 -3.80
CA ILE A 550 -12.60 2.04 -2.38
C ILE A 550 -12.03 0.88 -1.56
N LEU A 551 -12.34 -0.35 -1.96
CA LEU A 551 -11.90 -1.60 -1.33
C LEU A 551 -10.86 -2.30 -2.22
N SER A 552 -10.11 -3.24 -1.65
CA SER A 552 -9.33 -4.20 -2.44
C SER A 552 -10.24 -5.20 -3.16
N GLY A 553 -9.75 -5.87 -4.21
CA GLY A 553 -10.57 -6.81 -5.00
C GLY A 553 -11.20 -7.93 -4.16
N GLU A 554 -10.44 -8.50 -3.24
CA GLU A 554 -10.93 -9.56 -2.33
C GLU A 554 -11.99 -9.02 -1.36
N GLU A 555 -11.82 -7.81 -0.84
CA GLU A 555 -12.81 -7.15 0.02
C GLU A 555 -14.11 -6.86 -0.70
N MET A 556 -14.06 -6.50 -1.99
CA MET A 556 -15.28 -6.20 -2.76
C MET A 556 -16.22 -7.41 -2.81
N ILE A 557 -15.68 -8.62 -2.85
CA ILE A 557 -16.45 -9.88 -2.90
C ILE A 557 -16.98 -10.26 -1.51
N LYS A 558 -16.19 -10.04 -0.46
CA LYS A 558 -16.53 -10.45 0.91
C LYS A 558 -17.43 -9.44 1.64
N ALA A 559 -17.28 -8.15 1.34
CA ALA A 559 -18.04 -7.11 2.02
C ALA A 559 -19.52 -7.12 1.60
N ARG A 560 -20.40 -7.10 2.59
CA ARG A 560 -21.86 -7.06 2.46
C ARG A 560 -22.44 -5.65 2.47
N ARG A 561 -21.64 -4.64 2.86
CA ARG A 561 -22.06 -3.24 2.96
C ARG A 561 -20.95 -2.29 2.52
N GLY A 562 -21.34 -1.11 2.06
CA GLY A 562 -20.43 -0.02 1.66
C GLY A 562 -20.17 0.05 0.15
N ILE A 563 -19.56 1.15 -0.27
CA ILE A 563 -19.20 1.39 -1.66
C ILE A 563 -17.93 0.61 -1.99
N ALA A 564 -17.98 -0.25 -3.02
CA ALA A 564 -16.82 -0.94 -3.58
C ALA A 564 -16.10 -0.07 -4.61
N VAL A 565 -16.86 0.58 -5.51
CA VAL A 565 -16.33 1.43 -6.58
C VAL A 565 -17.09 2.74 -6.62
N LYS A 566 -16.35 3.85 -6.50
CA LYS A 566 -16.88 5.19 -6.78
C LYS A 566 -16.79 5.49 -8.27
N VAL A 567 -17.93 5.47 -8.96
CA VAL A 567 -18.00 5.58 -10.42
C VAL A 567 -17.76 7.02 -10.84
N ARG A 568 -16.90 7.21 -11.85
CA ARG A 568 -16.56 8.55 -12.37
C ARG A 568 -17.15 8.83 -13.74
N LYS A 569 -17.19 7.81 -14.60
CA LYS A 569 -17.72 7.94 -15.96
C LYS A 569 -18.41 6.65 -16.36
N LYS A 570 -19.57 6.78 -16.99
CA LYS A 570 -20.30 5.66 -17.59
C LYS A 570 -20.03 5.60 -19.09
N ALA A 571 -20.16 4.42 -19.67
CA ALA A 571 -19.99 4.17 -21.09
C ALA A 571 -21.01 4.95 -21.94
#